data_AF-A0A2N0QPA8-F1
#
_entry.id   AF-A0A2N0QPA8-F1
#
_cell.length_a   1.000
_cell.length_b   1.000
_cell.length_c   1.000
_cell.angle_alpha   90.00
_cell.angle_beta   90.00
_cell.angle_gamma   90.00
#
_symmetry.space_group_name_H-M   'P 1'
#
loop_
_entity.id
_entity.type
_entity.pdbx_description
1 polymer ?
#
loop_
_entity_poly.entity_id
_entity_poly.type
_entity_poly.pdbx_seq_one_letter_code
_entity_poly.pdbx_strand_id
1 'polypeptide(L)'
;MLRALGLRLLDENGHDVQKSIDGLYEVKSLDFLNWDTRLNDSKVAIACDVDNPLVGEKGATAIFGPQKGVKADEIEYFDHALIHWANVVERDLGIRLHDYQGAGAAGGMGGALIAFLNGQFHQGIQLVLGVMNYREKVQDAQFIITGEGKSDRQTLHGKAP
;
A
#
# COMPACT_ATOMS: atom_id res chain seq x y z
N MET A 1 -2.71 7.27 7.87
CA MET A 1 -1.94 7.98 6.82
C MET A 1 -2.78 9.07 6.17
N LEU A 2 -3.85 8.73 5.41
CA LEU A 2 -4.64 9.71 4.64
C LEU A 2 -5.16 10.90 5.46
N ARG A 3 -5.58 10.69 6.71
CA ARG A 3 -5.98 11.79 7.62
C ARG A 3 -4.90 12.81 7.87
N ALA A 4 -3.64 12.37 7.98
CA ALA A 4 -2.52 13.28 8.16
C ALA A 4 -2.22 14.10 6.89
N LEU A 5 -2.68 13.62 5.73
CA LEU A 5 -2.60 14.32 4.44
C LEU A 5 -3.84 15.20 4.18
N GLY A 6 -4.74 15.32 5.17
CA GLY A 6 -5.90 16.21 5.11
C GLY A 6 -7.23 15.56 4.72
N LEU A 7 -7.24 14.26 4.44
CA LEU A 7 -8.49 13.53 4.14
C LEU A 7 -9.30 13.33 5.42
N ARG A 8 -10.57 13.71 5.40
CA ARG A 8 -11.52 13.34 6.45
C ARG A 8 -12.31 12.10 6.03
N LEU A 9 -12.42 11.15 6.95
CA LEU A 9 -13.20 9.91 6.77
C LEU A 9 -14.44 10.05 7.65
N LEU A 10 -15.61 10.18 7.04
CA LEU A 10 -16.82 10.58 7.73
C LEU A 10 -17.80 9.42 7.88
N ASP A 11 -18.49 9.37 9.01
CA ASP A 11 -19.61 8.46 9.28
C ASP A 11 -20.92 8.94 8.59
N GLU A 12 -22.03 8.25 8.87
CA GLU A 12 -23.35 8.59 8.34
C GLU A 12 -23.89 9.96 8.80
N ASN A 13 -23.37 10.48 9.90
CA ASN A 13 -23.77 11.76 10.51
C ASN A 13 -22.82 12.90 10.10
N GLY A 14 -21.78 12.62 9.30
CA GLY A 14 -20.77 13.61 8.89
C GLY A 14 -19.68 13.87 9.92
N HIS A 15 -19.53 13.02 10.94
CA HIS A 15 -18.45 13.10 11.93
C HIS A 15 -17.25 12.25 11.54
N ASP A 16 -16.05 12.63 11.99
CA ASP A 16 -14.84 11.84 11.75
C ASP A 16 -14.93 10.48 12.46
N VAL A 17 -14.77 9.39 11.69
CA VAL A 17 -14.77 8.03 12.23
C VAL A 17 -13.58 7.79 13.16
N GLN A 18 -13.66 6.77 14.02
CA GLN A 18 -12.57 6.46 14.95
C GLN A 18 -11.27 6.02 14.25
N LYS A 19 -10.12 6.11 14.93
CA LYS A 19 -8.83 5.64 14.42
C LYS A 19 -8.64 4.14 14.72
N SER A 20 -9.60 3.34 14.28
CA SER A 20 -9.65 1.89 14.51
C SER A 20 -10.15 1.19 13.25
N ILE A 21 -10.13 -0.14 13.29
CA ILE A 21 -10.76 -0.98 12.27
C ILE A 21 -12.28 -0.79 12.25
N ASP A 22 -12.94 -0.59 13.40
CA ASP A 22 -14.34 -0.17 13.47
C ASP A 22 -14.59 1.14 12.73
N GLY A 23 -13.67 2.11 12.88
CA GLY A 23 -13.76 3.35 12.15
C GLY A 23 -13.73 3.15 10.64
N LEU A 24 -13.04 2.13 10.12
CA LEU A 24 -13.08 1.80 8.69
C LEU A 24 -14.45 1.26 8.27
N TYR A 25 -15.12 0.46 9.10
CA TYR A 25 -16.49 0.00 8.86
C TYR A 25 -17.52 1.13 8.81
N GLU A 26 -17.32 2.16 9.64
CA GLU A 26 -18.27 3.26 9.78
C GLU A 26 -18.18 4.27 8.62
N VAL A 27 -17.11 4.24 7.81
CA VAL A 27 -16.91 5.22 6.75
C VAL A 27 -18.08 5.21 5.77
N LYS A 28 -18.77 6.34 5.64
CA LYS A 28 -19.80 6.57 4.64
C LYS A 28 -19.39 7.52 3.54
N SER A 29 -18.50 8.46 3.79
CA SER A 29 -18.03 9.41 2.77
C SER A 29 -16.62 9.91 3.05
N LEU A 30 -16.00 10.43 1.99
CA LEU A 30 -14.67 11.02 2.00
C LEU A 30 -14.79 12.53 1.78
N ASP A 31 -14.15 13.31 2.65
CA ASP A 31 -14.11 14.77 2.55
C ASP A 31 -12.67 15.24 2.29
N PHE A 32 -12.47 15.85 1.11
CA PHE A 32 -11.20 16.33 0.59
C PHE A 32 -10.96 17.82 0.82
N LEU A 33 -11.81 18.51 1.59
CA LEU A 33 -11.73 19.97 1.78
C LEU A 33 -10.35 20.43 2.28
N ASN A 34 -9.70 19.63 3.13
CA ASN A 34 -8.37 19.93 3.67
C ASN A 34 -7.24 19.12 3.02
N TRP A 35 -7.51 18.45 1.90
CA TRP A 35 -6.53 17.61 1.21
C TRP A 35 -5.32 18.43 0.74
N ASP A 36 -4.11 17.93 0.99
CA ASP A 36 -2.87 18.61 0.61
C ASP A 36 -2.69 18.61 -0.91
N THR A 37 -2.93 19.75 -1.53
CA THR A 37 -2.90 19.91 -2.99
C THR A 37 -1.52 19.67 -3.61
N ARG A 38 -0.44 19.79 -2.83
CA ARG A 38 0.94 19.51 -3.31
C ARG A 38 1.14 18.04 -3.70
N LEU A 39 0.26 17.16 -3.23
CA LEU A 39 0.28 15.75 -3.59
C LEU A 39 -0.08 15.52 -5.06
N ASN A 40 -0.87 16.42 -5.67
CA ASN A 40 -1.23 16.33 -7.09
C ASN A 40 -0.03 16.58 -8.01
N ASP A 41 0.94 17.38 -7.57
CA ASP A 41 2.17 17.69 -8.30
C ASP A 41 3.30 16.68 -8.02
N SER A 42 3.07 15.75 -7.10
CA SER A 42 4.07 14.79 -6.65
C SER A 42 3.98 13.47 -7.40
N LYS A 43 5.13 12.85 -7.68
CA LYS A 43 5.20 11.47 -8.18
C LYS A 43 5.47 10.53 -7.02
N VAL A 44 4.53 9.64 -6.73
CA VAL A 44 4.68 8.65 -5.64
C VAL A 44 5.06 7.30 -6.24
N ALA A 45 6.31 6.91 -6.07
CA ALA A 45 6.79 5.58 -6.40
C ALA A 45 6.79 4.71 -5.14
N ILE A 46 6.18 3.53 -5.22
CA ILE A 46 6.01 2.60 -4.11
C ILE A 46 6.92 1.39 -4.36
N ALA A 47 7.96 1.24 -3.53
CA ALA A 47 8.74 0.01 -3.50
C ALA A 47 7.91 -1.09 -2.80
N CYS A 48 7.47 -2.08 -3.56
CA CYS A 48 6.70 -3.20 -3.03
C CYS A 48 7.10 -4.49 -3.71
N ASP A 49 7.52 -5.47 -2.91
CA ASP A 49 7.96 -6.78 -3.39
C ASP A 49 6.94 -7.89 -3.06
N VAL A 50 5.71 -7.50 -2.74
CA VAL A 50 4.60 -8.44 -2.48
C VAL A 50 3.43 -8.12 -3.41
N ASP A 51 2.78 -9.16 -3.91
CA ASP A 51 1.64 -9.09 -4.83
C ASP A 51 0.29 -9.26 -4.11
N ASN A 52 0.30 -9.49 -2.80
CA ASN A 52 -0.90 -9.73 -2.01
C ASN A 52 -2.01 -8.68 -2.27
N PRO A 53 -3.23 -9.11 -2.64
CA PRO A 53 -4.38 -8.21 -2.79
C PRO A 53 -4.79 -7.61 -1.46
N LEU A 54 -5.72 -6.65 -1.49
CA LEU A 54 -6.20 -5.99 -0.28
C LEU A 54 -6.88 -6.97 0.69
N VAL A 55 -7.73 -7.87 0.16
CA VAL A 55 -8.62 -8.76 0.92
C VAL A 55 -8.61 -10.18 0.35
N GLY A 56 -9.21 -11.14 1.07
CA GLY A 56 -9.33 -12.54 0.70
C GLY A 56 -8.28 -13.43 1.36
N GLU A 57 -8.23 -14.71 0.97
CA GLU A 57 -7.33 -15.71 1.57
C GLU A 57 -5.84 -15.35 1.45
N LYS A 58 -5.49 -14.59 0.41
CA LYS A 58 -4.13 -14.06 0.19
C LYS A 58 -4.02 -12.56 0.50
N GLY A 59 -5.06 -11.99 1.11
CA GLY A 59 -5.21 -10.58 1.41
C GLY A 59 -4.30 -10.07 2.52
N ALA A 60 -4.39 -8.77 2.78
CA ALA A 60 -3.56 -8.10 3.77
C ALA A 60 -3.69 -8.72 5.17
N THR A 61 -4.93 -8.95 5.60
CA THR A 61 -5.23 -9.49 6.93
C THR A 61 -4.82 -10.95 7.05
N ALA A 62 -5.22 -11.80 6.11
CA ALA A 62 -4.96 -13.23 6.18
C ALA A 62 -3.45 -13.55 6.23
N ILE A 63 -2.64 -12.83 5.44
CA ILE A 63 -1.21 -13.12 5.30
C ILE A 63 -0.37 -12.35 6.34
N PHE A 64 -0.68 -11.07 6.59
CA PHE A 64 0.16 -10.21 7.42
C PHE A 64 -0.46 -9.85 8.78
N GLY A 65 -1.73 -10.17 9.01
CA GLY A 65 -2.42 -9.97 10.28
C GLY A 65 -1.85 -10.80 11.44
N PRO A 66 -1.60 -12.12 11.29
CA PRO A 66 -1.11 -12.96 12.39
C PRO A 66 0.19 -12.47 13.02
N GLN A 67 1.16 -12.02 12.20
CA GLN A 67 2.42 -11.45 12.69
C GLN A 67 2.25 -10.08 13.38
N LYS A 68 1.10 -9.42 13.21
CA LYS A 68 0.72 -8.17 13.88
C LYS A 68 -0.20 -8.41 15.08
N GLY A 69 -0.47 -9.67 15.43
CA GLY A 69 -1.29 -10.05 16.58
C GLY A 69 -2.79 -10.22 16.29
N VAL A 70 -3.22 -10.21 15.02
CA VAL A 70 -4.61 -10.53 14.65
C VAL A 70 -4.86 -12.02 14.87
N LYS A 71 -5.87 -12.37 15.66
CA LYS A 71 -6.25 -13.77 15.90
C LYS A 71 -7.02 -14.35 14.71
N ALA A 72 -7.02 -15.67 14.60
CA ALA A 72 -7.67 -16.36 13.48
C ALA A 72 -9.18 -16.06 13.38
N ASP A 73 -9.87 -15.92 14.50
CA ASP A 73 -11.28 -15.56 14.61
C ASP A 73 -11.57 -14.08 14.31
N GLU A 74 -10.54 -13.23 14.29
CA GLU A 74 -10.64 -11.80 13.96
C GLU A 74 -10.35 -11.53 12.47
N ILE A 75 -9.73 -12.46 11.74
CA ILE A 75 -9.32 -12.25 10.35
C ILE A 75 -10.51 -11.83 9.47
N GLU A 76 -11.63 -12.55 9.58
CA GLU A 76 -12.83 -12.26 8.78
C GLU A 76 -13.37 -10.85 9.09
N TYR A 77 -13.38 -10.47 10.36
CA TYR A 77 -13.81 -9.13 10.77
C TYR A 77 -12.89 -8.02 10.24
N PHE A 78 -11.57 -8.20 10.20
CA PHE A 78 -10.68 -7.21 9.60
C PHE A 78 -10.84 -7.15 8.07
N ASP A 79 -11.01 -8.29 7.40
CA ASP A 79 -11.18 -8.34 5.95
C ASP A 79 -12.47 -7.68 5.50
N HIS A 80 -13.59 -7.90 6.19
CA HIS A 80 -14.86 -7.22 5.90
C HIS A 80 -14.74 -5.69 6.06
N ALA A 81 -13.95 -5.20 7.02
CA ALA A 81 -13.67 -3.76 7.15
C ALA A 81 -12.93 -3.21 5.93
N LEU A 82 -11.94 -3.97 5.45
CA LEU A 82 -11.16 -3.61 4.26
C LEU A 82 -11.97 -3.72 2.97
N ILE A 83 -12.90 -4.68 2.88
CA ILE A 83 -13.87 -4.78 1.77
C ILE A 83 -14.75 -3.54 1.75
N HIS A 84 -15.32 -3.16 2.89
CA HIS A 84 -16.15 -1.96 3.01
C HIS A 84 -15.36 -0.71 2.60
N TRP A 85 -14.14 -0.55 3.13
CA TRP A 85 -13.24 0.53 2.74
C TRP A 85 -12.96 0.57 1.24
N ALA A 86 -12.66 -0.58 0.63
CA ALA A 86 -12.41 -0.69 -0.81
C ALA A 86 -13.64 -0.28 -1.63
N ASN A 87 -14.84 -0.64 -1.18
CA ASN A 87 -16.09 -0.27 -1.85
C ASN A 87 -16.37 1.23 -1.75
N VAL A 88 -16.06 1.87 -0.61
CA VAL A 88 -16.13 3.34 -0.46
C VAL A 88 -15.16 4.02 -1.43
N VAL A 89 -13.93 3.53 -1.52
CA VAL A 89 -12.92 4.04 -2.45
C VAL A 89 -13.36 3.89 -3.91
N GLU A 90 -13.89 2.73 -4.29
CA GLU A 90 -14.41 2.50 -5.63
C GLU A 90 -15.56 3.44 -5.97
N ARG A 91 -16.50 3.63 -5.03
CA ARG A 91 -17.65 4.52 -5.21
C ARG A 91 -17.23 6.00 -5.38
N ASP A 92 -16.32 6.49 -4.53
CA ASP A 92 -15.98 7.91 -4.46
C ASP A 92 -14.87 8.33 -5.43
N LEU A 93 -13.97 7.42 -5.79
CA LEU A 93 -12.81 7.70 -6.63
C LEU A 93 -12.83 6.94 -7.97
N GLY A 94 -13.74 5.98 -8.17
CA GLY A 94 -13.78 5.14 -9.36
C GLY A 94 -12.63 4.12 -9.44
N ILE A 95 -11.90 3.90 -8.34
CA ILE A 95 -10.72 3.02 -8.28
C ILE A 95 -11.07 1.76 -7.50
N ARG A 96 -11.11 0.62 -8.20
CA ARG A 96 -11.44 -0.67 -7.60
C ARG A 96 -10.19 -1.34 -7.01
N LEU A 97 -9.93 -1.09 -5.73
CA LEU A 97 -8.74 -1.60 -5.02
C LEU A 97 -8.61 -3.13 -5.03
N HIS A 98 -9.73 -3.84 -5.15
CA HIS A 98 -9.77 -5.31 -5.25
C HIS A 98 -8.97 -5.87 -6.44
N ASP A 99 -8.80 -5.08 -7.49
CA ASP A 99 -8.16 -5.52 -8.74
C ASP A 99 -6.63 -5.31 -8.75
N TYR A 100 -6.09 -4.65 -7.72
CA TYR A 100 -4.67 -4.30 -7.66
C TYR A 100 -3.85 -5.31 -6.87
N GLN A 101 -2.93 -5.97 -7.55
CA GLN A 101 -1.86 -6.73 -6.90
C GLN A 101 -1.00 -5.79 -6.04
N GLY A 102 -0.63 -6.24 -4.85
CA GLY A 102 0.11 -5.44 -3.88
C GLY A 102 -0.73 -4.40 -3.13
N ALA A 103 -2.03 -4.27 -3.40
CA ALA A 103 -2.89 -3.37 -2.64
C ALA A 103 -2.91 -3.69 -1.14
N GLY A 104 -2.70 -4.95 -0.76
CA GLY A 104 -2.63 -5.39 0.63
C GLY A 104 -1.32 -5.04 1.35
N ALA A 105 -0.33 -4.51 0.62
CA ALA A 105 0.97 -4.18 1.19
C ALA A 105 0.84 -3.24 2.40
N ALA A 106 1.62 -3.54 3.43
CA ALA A 106 1.62 -2.83 4.70
C ALA A 106 0.23 -2.69 5.37
N GLY A 107 -0.68 -3.64 5.16
CA GLY A 107 -2.02 -3.61 5.76
C GLY A 107 -3.00 -2.72 4.98
N GLY A 108 -2.94 -2.73 3.65
CA GLY A 108 -3.82 -1.93 2.80
C GLY A 108 -3.30 -0.53 2.46
N MET A 109 -2.14 -0.15 3.00
CA MET A 109 -1.51 1.13 2.66
C MET A 109 -1.10 1.18 1.19
N GLY A 110 -0.67 0.06 0.61
CA GLY A 110 -0.39 -0.04 -0.82
C GLY A 110 -1.57 0.42 -1.67
N GLY A 111 -2.77 -0.10 -1.39
CA GLY A 111 -4.00 0.31 -2.05
C GLY A 111 -4.33 1.80 -1.81
N ALA A 112 -4.16 2.29 -0.59
CA ALA A 112 -4.38 3.72 -0.29
C ALA A 112 -3.43 4.64 -1.09
N LEU A 113 -2.16 4.26 -1.26
CA LEU A 113 -1.21 5.04 -2.06
C LEU A 113 -1.59 5.04 -3.55
N ILE A 114 -2.08 3.91 -4.08
CA ILE A 114 -2.62 3.85 -5.46
C ILE A 114 -3.80 4.80 -5.60
N ALA A 115 -4.84 4.62 -4.77
CA ALA A 115 -6.11 5.31 -4.97
C ALA A 115 -6.04 6.81 -4.72
N PHE A 116 -5.27 7.25 -3.71
CA PHE A 116 -5.28 8.65 -3.27
C PHE A 116 -4.08 9.46 -3.77
N LEU A 117 -2.97 8.81 -4.12
CA LEU A 117 -1.74 9.51 -4.55
C LEU A 117 -1.31 9.14 -5.96
N ASN A 118 -2.14 8.42 -6.72
CA ASN A 118 -1.79 7.89 -8.04
C ASN A 118 -0.45 7.12 -8.00
N GLY A 119 -0.22 6.41 -6.89
CA GLY A 119 1.05 5.77 -6.61
C GLY A 119 1.32 4.61 -7.58
N GLN A 120 2.57 4.52 -8.05
CA GLN A 120 3.01 3.48 -8.98
C GLN A 120 3.86 2.46 -8.25
N PHE A 121 3.50 1.18 -8.39
CA PHE A 121 4.29 0.10 -7.82
C PHE A 121 5.53 -0.20 -8.66
N HIS A 122 6.66 -0.32 -7.98
CA HIS A 122 7.93 -0.75 -8.55
C HIS A 122 8.52 -1.83 -7.65
N GLN A 123 9.21 -2.79 -8.27
CA GLN A 123 10.11 -3.67 -7.51
C GLN A 123 11.14 -2.81 -6.79
N GLY A 124 11.39 -3.09 -5.51
CA GLY A 124 12.24 -2.25 -4.66
C GLY A 124 13.63 -2.04 -5.27
N ILE A 125 14.23 -3.11 -5.82
CA ILE A 125 15.55 -3.02 -6.45
C ILE A 125 15.54 -2.10 -7.67
N GLN A 126 14.51 -2.19 -8.52
CA GLN A 126 14.44 -1.39 -9.75
C GLN A 126 14.30 0.09 -9.42
N LEU A 127 13.53 0.41 -8.37
CA LEU A 127 13.41 1.78 -7.88
C LEU A 127 14.75 2.32 -7.39
N VAL A 128 15.46 1.55 -6.57
CA VAL A 128 16.77 1.95 -6.02
C VAL A 128 17.82 2.12 -7.12
N LEU A 129 17.92 1.16 -8.05
CA LEU A 129 18.84 1.24 -9.19
C LEU A 129 18.51 2.44 -10.10
N GLY A 130 17.22 2.74 -10.28
CA GLY A 130 16.75 3.91 -11.01
C GLY A 130 17.18 5.22 -10.35
N VAL A 131 16.89 5.41 -9.06
CA VAL A 131 17.25 6.62 -8.30
C VAL A 131 18.77 6.83 -8.25
N MET A 132 19.54 5.76 -8.20
CA MET A 132 21.00 5.85 -8.18
C MET A 132 21.61 6.10 -9.57
N ASN A 133 20.81 6.14 -10.65
CA ASN A 133 21.28 6.08 -12.04
C ASN A 133 22.30 4.96 -12.25
N TYR A 134 22.05 3.80 -11.64
CA TYR A 134 23.02 2.72 -11.57
C TYR A 134 23.49 2.29 -12.96
N ARG A 135 22.56 2.19 -13.92
CA ARG A 135 22.87 1.77 -15.30
C ARG A 135 23.92 2.66 -15.94
N GLU A 136 23.86 3.98 -15.75
CA GLU A 136 24.82 4.93 -16.31
C GLU A 136 26.18 4.78 -15.62
N LYS A 137 26.18 4.63 -14.30
CA LYS A 137 27.40 4.53 -13.49
C LYS A 137 28.24 3.28 -13.76
N VAL A 138 27.63 2.21 -14.27
CA VAL A 138 28.32 0.94 -14.51
C VAL A 138 28.69 0.70 -15.98
N GLN A 139 28.37 1.61 -16.90
CA GLN A 139 28.64 1.42 -18.34
C GLN A 139 30.11 1.15 -18.64
N ASP A 140 31.02 1.88 -18.00
CA ASP A 140 32.46 1.77 -18.23
C ASP A 140 33.21 0.98 -17.14
N ALA A 141 32.47 0.34 -16.23
CA ALA A 141 33.07 -0.40 -15.13
C ALA A 141 33.74 -1.68 -15.65
N GLN A 142 35.05 -1.83 -15.40
CA GLN A 142 35.73 -3.09 -15.72
C GLN A 142 35.38 -4.21 -14.72
N PHE A 143 35.02 -3.84 -13.48
CA PHE A 143 34.61 -4.76 -12.43
C PHE A 143 33.46 -4.16 -11.61
N ILE A 144 32.52 -5.01 -11.24
CA ILE A 144 31.43 -4.69 -10.30
C ILE A 144 31.52 -5.70 -9.16
N ILE A 145 31.64 -5.21 -7.93
CA ILE A 145 31.63 -6.02 -6.72
C ILE A 145 30.34 -5.69 -5.96
N THR A 146 29.55 -6.71 -5.66
CA THR A 146 28.29 -6.61 -4.92
C THR A 146 28.25 -7.66 -3.81
N GLY A 147 27.28 -7.57 -2.91
CA GLY A 147 27.11 -8.53 -1.83
C GLY A 147 25.90 -8.22 -0.96
N GLU A 148 25.49 -9.20 -0.17
CA GLU A 148 24.42 -9.09 0.82
C GLU A 148 24.82 -9.81 2.11
N GLY A 149 24.17 -9.47 3.23
CA GLY A 149 24.48 -10.09 4.52
C GLY A 149 23.93 -11.51 4.69
N LYS A 150 22.91 -11.89 3.91
CA LYS A 150 22.30 -13.23 3.94
C LYS A 150 21.59 -13.50 2.62
N SER A 151 22.06 -14.51 1.89
CA SER A 151 21.36 -15.03 0.73
C SER A 151 20.24 -15.98 1.16
N ASP A 152 19.03 -15.70 0.73
CA ASP A 152 17.89 -16.61 0.90
C ASP A 152 17.08 -16.76 -0.39
N ARG A 153 15.93 -17.43 -0.33
CA ARG A 153 15.10 -17.62 -1.53
C ARG A 153 14.59 -16.29 -2.10
N GLN A 154 14.46 -15.24 -1.31
CA GLN A 154 14.03 -13.91 -1.80
C GLN A 154 15.11 -13.22 -2.62
N THR A 155 16.39 -13.47 -2.34
CA THR A 155 17.53 -13.05 -3.19
C THR A 155 17.34 -13.52 -4.64
N LEU A 156 16.95 -14.78 -4.84
CA LEU A 156 16.68 -15.38 -6.15
C LEU A 156 15.48 -14.76 -6.89
N HIS A 157 14.59 -14.07 -6.17
CA HIS A 157 13.44 -13.38 -6.76
C HIS A 157 13.77 -11.93 -7.15
N GLY A 158 15.06 -11.58 -7.24
CA GLY A 158 15.50 -10.30 -7.78
C GLY A 158 15.44 -9.14 -6.78
N LYS A 159 15.71 -9.39 -5.49
CA LYS A 159 15.83 -8.30 -4.50
C LYS A 159 17.22 -7.65 -4.45
N ALA A 160 18.31 -8.42 -4.58
CA ALA A 160 19.75 -8.06 -4.73
C ALA A 160 20.60 -9.21 -4.15
N PRO A 161 21.85 -9.49 -4.59
CA PRO A 161 22.88 -8.55 -5.11
C PRO A 161 22.90 -8.29 -6.61
#